data_AF-A0A1Q3SQ35-F1
#
_entry.id   AF-A0A1Q3SQ35-F1
#
_cell.length_a   1.000
_cell.length_b   1.000
_cell.length_c   1.000
_cell.angle_alpha   90.00
_cell.angle_beta   90.00
_cell.angle_gamma   90.00
#
_symmetry.space_group_name_H-M   'P 1'
#
loop_
_entity.id
_entity.type
_entity.pdbx_description
1 polymer ?
#
loop_
_entity_poly.entity_id
_entity_poly.type
_entity_poly.pdbx_seq_one_letter_code
_entity_poly.pdbx_strand_id
1 'polypeptide(L)'
;MDMMETFAFKRCRVLVVSALLAALLVCLDFTSVPATKADTAQLPASARIEDMPVFAQQHYLSCEYSAARAAAARWGINLSENDFISNIPTNEDPHLGFRGYIDGDWGGTSSYGIYAEPIALFLATRGLQTKLLWDGVEQVKQEVALGRPVLVWVVGGMGYSTPFEASANGNSFLMMSYEHAMTVYGYDENGVYVADPGFGTYDYYSWATFERSWGYLGNMAMSVYPAGTTPDPAEKPGIAPQFYRYWLRNNGLELTGQPIAPAYTENSKIYQYFERARLEYDTTLPNYQPIARGLLGQEVTAPRQSEPAFHPLSALEILKITPDEVARYYPATGFVLDAGFEGFWQAKGGLTVFGYPISRTFYENNLKVQYFERARFELHTETGSPVVMLGLLGDERLNPPPFKPVIPPDEPPASQPPTT
;
A
#
# COMPACT_ATOMS: atom_id res chain seq x y z
N MET A 1 -13.40 27.67 -84.68
CA MET A 1 -12.04 28.17 -84.92
C MET A 1 -11.18 27.57 -83.82
N ASP A 2 -10.78 26.31 -84.05
CA ASP A 2 -9.39 25.88 -84.40
C ASP A 2 -8.53 25.83 -83.13
N MET A 3 -8.24 24.67 -82.52
CA MET A 3 -7.47 23.48 -82.93
C MET A 3 -5.97 23.75 -83.23
N MET A 4 -5.12 23.11 -82.42
CA MET A 4 -3.71 22.71 -82.65
C MET A 4 -2.66 23.87 -82.69
N GLU A 5 -1.41 23.77 -82.22
CA GLU A 5 -0.45 22.67 -82.15
C GLU A 5 0.56 22.79 -80.98
N THR A 6 1.03 21.60 -80.58
CA THR A 6 2.25 21.22 -79.88
C THR A 6 3.57 21.78 -80.43
N PHE A 7 4.53 22.09 -79.56
CA PHE A 7 5.97 21.87 -79.82
C PHE A 7 6.71 21.44 -78.54
N ALA A 8 7.41 20.32 -78.63
CA ALA A 8 8.36 19.81 -77.65
C ALA A 8 9.79 20.20 -78.07
N PHE A 9 10.72 20.46 -77.13
CA PHE A 9 12.12 20.03 -77.24
C PHE A 9 12.94 20.18 -75.93
N LYS A 10 13.51 19.04 -75.52
CA LYS A 10 14.80 18.76 -74.83
C LYS A 10 15.24 19.46 -73.51
N ARG A 11 15.27 18.57 -72.49
CA ARG A 11 16.41 18.15 -71.64
C ARG A 11 17.15 19.21 -70.80
N CYS A 12 16.99 19.12 -69.49
CA CYS A 12 18.13 19.06 -68.58
C CYS A 12 17.81 18.11 -67.41
N ARG A 13 18.67 17.12 -67.19
CA ARG A 13 18.61 16.15 -66.08
C ARG A 13 19.39 16.74 -64.91
N VAL A 14 18.75 16.90 -63.76
CA VAL A 14 19.39 16.69 -62.44
C VAL A 14 18.37 15.98 -61.55
N LEU A 15 18.74 14.79 -61.10
CA LEU A 15 18.05 14.01 -60.06
C LEU A 15 18.21 14.72 -58.71
N VAL A 16 17.20 14.66 -57.84
CA VAL A 16 17.29 14.09 -56.49
C VAL A 16 15.89 14.06 -55.87
N VAL A 17 15.66 12.95 -55.17
CA VAL A 17 14.43 12.44 -54.55
C VAL A 17 13.89 13.37 -53.46
N SER A 18 12.57 13.54 -53.40
CA SER A 18 11.88 13.97 -52.17
C SER A 18 10.46 13.39 -52.16
N ALA A 19 10.26 12.38 -51.32
CA ALA A 19 8.96 11.84 -50.97
C ALA A 19 8.32 12.75 -49.91
N LEU A 20 7.06 13.16 -50.13
CA LEU A 20 6.23 13.79 -49.09
C LEU A 20 4.86 13.12 -49.13
N LEU A 21 4.62 12.30 -48.10
CA LEU A 21 3.32 11.76 -47.73
C LEU A 21 2.39 12.93 -47.38
N ALA A 22 1.19 12.93 -47.96
CA ALA A 22 0.08 13.75 -47.49
C ALA A 22 -0.45 13.18 -46.16
N ALA A 23 -0.38 13.97 -45.10
CA ALA A 23 -0.97 13.64 -43.81
C ALA A 23 -2.50 13.88 -43.86
N LEU A 24 -3.26 12.82 -43.59
CA LEU A 24 -4.70 12.87 -43.37
C LEU A 24 -4.93 13.37 -41.93
N LEU A 25 -5.46 14.58 -41.75
CA LEU A 25 -5.96 15.03 -40.44
C LEU A 25 -7.31 14.34 -40.18
N VAL A 26 -7.33 13.38 -39.26
CA VAL A 26 -8.55 12.92 -38.59
C VAL A 26 -8.66 13.69 -37.28
N CYS A 27 -9.60 14.63 -37.21
CA CYS A 27 -10.00 15.24 -35.95
C CYS A 27 -10.75 14.18 -35.13
N LEU A 28 -10.11 13.65 -34.09
CA LEU A 28 -10.79 12.90 -33.04
C LEU A 28 -11.26 13.91 -32.00
N ASP A 29 -12.54 14.26 -32.04
CA ASP A 29 -13.21 14.97 -30.96
C ASP A 29 -13.27 14.03 -29.74
N PHE A 30 -12.34 14.22 -28.81
CA PHE A 30 -12.44 13.62 -27.48
C PHE A 30 -13.54 14.37 -26.72
N THR A 31 -14.78 13.91 -26.82
CA THR A 31 -15.79 14.25 -25.81
C THR A 31 -15.32 13.65 -24.49
N SER A 32 -14.87 14.50 -23.58
CA SER A 32 -14.55 14.13 -22.21
C SER A 32 -15.80 13.53 -21.56
N VAL A 33 -15.80 12.23 -21.36
CA VAL A 33 -16.78 11.58 -20.47
C VAL A 33 -16.53 12.15 -19.08
N PRO A 34 -17.51 12.80 -18.43
CA PRO A 34 -17.34 13.26 -17.08
C PRO A 34 -17.08 12.05 -16.19
N ALA A 35 -15.97 12.08 -15.45
CA ALA A 35 -15.64 11.08 -14.45
C ALA A 35 -16.79 11.00 -13.44
N THR A 36 -17.65 10.01 -13.60
CA THR A 36 -18.69 9.70 -12.64
C THR A 36 -17.95 9.08 -11.46
N LYS A 37 -17.95 9.77 -10.33
CA LYS A 37 -17.45 9.27 -9.04
C LYS A 37 -18.03 7.86 -8.87
N ALA A 38 -17.16 6.84 -8.85
CA ALA A 38 -17.58 5.45 -8.74
C ALA A 38 -18.52 5.31 -7.54
N ASP A 39 -19.73 4.86 -7.81
CA ASP A 39 -20.71 4.53 -6.80
C ASP A 39 -20.13 3.36 -6.00
N THR A 40 -19.73 3.58 -4.76
CA THR A 40 -19.29 2.49 -3.88
C THR A 40 -20.50 1.63 -3.64
N ALA A 41 -20.59 0.49 -4.35
CA ALA A 41 -21.68 -0.46 -4.17
C ALA A 41 -21.82 -0.78 -2.67
N GLN A 42 -22.95 -0.41 -2.09
CA GLN A 42 -23.23 -0.64 -0.68
C GLN A 42 -23.23 -2.15 -0.42
N LEU A 43 -22.43 -2.60 0.56
CA LEU A 43 -22.35 -4.02 0.92
C LEU A 43 -23.73 -4.55 1.35
N PRO A 44 -24.07 -5.80 1.02
CA PRO A 44 -25.32 -6.39 1.48
C PRO A 44 -25.33 -6.51 3.01
N ALA A 45 -26.51 -6.40 3.62
CA ALA A 45 -26.69 -6.49 5.08
C ALA A 45 -26.28 -7.85 5.67
N SER A 46 -26.32 -8.90 4.85
CA SER A 46 -25.80 -10.22 5.17
C SER A 46 -25.23 -10.90 3.92
N ALA A 47 -24.28 -11.79 4.13
CA ALA A 47 -23.74 -12.67 3.09
C ALA A 47 -23.27 -13.99 3.72
N ARG A 48 -23.35 -15.10 2.98
CA ARG A 48 -22.87 -16.40 3.45
C ARG A 48 -22.32 -17.22 2.29
N ILE A 49 -21.15 -17.80 2.50
CA ILE A 49 -20.55 -18.78 1.61
C ILE A 49 -21.22 -20.12 1.89
N GLU A 50 -22.01 -20.60 0.94
CA GLU A 50 -22.62 -21.92 1.02
C GLU A 50 -21.56 -23.03 0.99
N ASP A 51 -21.86 -24.13 1.70
CA ASP A 51 -21.02 -25.33 1.78
C ASP A 51 -19.54 -25.07 2.16
N MET A 52 -19.31 -24.05 3.00
CA MET A 52 -17.98 -23.76 3.51
C MET A 52 -17.40 -24.99 4.22
N PRO A 53 -16.25 -25.55 3.81
CA PRO A 53 -15.64 -26.68 4.52
C PRO A 53 -15.19 -26.30 5.93
N VAL A 54 -15.17 -27.29 6.83
CA VAL A 54 -14.58 -27.16 8.17
C VAL A 54 -13.83 -28.43 8.52
N PHE A 55 -12.70 -28.29 9.21
CA PHE A 55 -11.86 -29.41 9.62
C PHE A 55 -11.44 -29.24 11.06
N ALA A 56 -11.51 -30.31 11.85
CA ALA A 56 -10.85 -30.32 13.14
C ALA A 56 -9.33 -30.29 12.95
N GLN A 57 -8.66 -29.46 13.75
CA GLN A 57 -7.21 -29.37 13.77
C GLN A 57 -6.57 -30.70 14.17
N GLN A 58 -5.47 -31.09 13.53
CA GLN A 58 -4.83 -32.41 13.75
C GLN A 58 -3.76 -32.37 14.86
N HIS A 59 -3.21 -31.19 15.13
CA HIS A 59 -2.24 -30.93 16.20
C HIS A 59 -2.77 -29.90 17.19
N TYR A 60 -2.21 -29.82 18.41
CA TYR A 60 -2.73 -28.91 19.45
C TYR A 60 -2.66 -27.42 19.09
N LEU A 61 -1.70 -27.01 18.26
CA LEU A 61 -1.48 -25.61 17.88
C LEU A 61 -1.52 -25.43 16.36
N SER A 62 -2.47 -26.08 15.67
CA SER A 62 -2.55 -26.08 14.19
C SER A 62 -3.80 -25.41 13.64
N CYS A 63 -4.48 -24.59 14.46
CA CYS A 63 -5.72 -23.94 14.10
C CYS A 63 -5.60 -23.11 12.80
N GLU A 64 -4.48 -22.43 12.58
CA GLU A 64 -4.21 -21.60 11.41
C GLU A 64 -4.08 -22.44 10.13
N TYR A 65 -3.45 -23.61 10.23
CA TYR A 65 -3.32 -24.54 9.10
C TYR A 65 -4.66 -25.19 8.76
N SER A 66 -5.44 -25.59 9.76
CA SER A 66 -6.77 -26.14 9.53
C SER A 66 -7.75 -25.10 8.98
N ALA A 67 -7.70 -23.85 9.47
CA ALA A 67 -8.46 -22.72 8.92
C ALA A 67 -8.05 -22.44 7.45
N ALA A 68 -6.74 -22.39 7.16
CA ALA A 68 -6.24 -22.21 5.80
C ALA A 68 -6.66 -23.35 4.87
N ARG A 69 -6.66 -24.58 5.38
CA ARG A 69 -7.15 -25.76 4.68
C ARG A 69 -8.64 -25.65 4.36
N ALA A 70 -9.47 -25.21 5.30
CA ALA A 70 -10.89 -24.97 5.08
C ALA A 70 -11.11 -23.95 3.95
N ALA A 71 -10.40 -22.82 4.00
CA ALA A 71 -10.45 -21.78 2.99
C ALA A 71 -9.98 -22.26 1.60
N ALA A 72 -8.90 -23.04 1.52
CA ALA A 72 -8.41 -23.62 0.28
C ALA A 72 -9.38 -24.67 -0.30
N ALA A 73 -9.96 -25.51 0.55
CA ALA A 73 -10.90 -26.56 0.15
C ALA A 73 -12.18 -25.98 -0.47
N ARG A 74 -12.60 -24.77 -0.08
CA ARG A 74 -13.71 -24.05 -0.72
C ARG A 74 -13.49 -23.82 -2.22
N TRP A 75 -12.23 -23.79 -2.66
CA TRP A 75 -11.82 -23.63 -4.05
C TRP A 75 -11.39 -24.95 -4.71
N GLY A 76 -11.72 -26.09 -4.09
CA GLY A 76 -11.36 -27.41 -4.59
C GLY A 76 -9.88 -27.78 -4.40
N ILE A 77 -9.11 -26.98 -3.66
CA ILE A 77 -7.70 -27.24 -3.37
C ILE A 77 -7.62 -28.02 -2.06
N ASN A 78 -7.33 -29.31 -2.16
CA ASN A 78 -7.24 -30.19 -1.01
C ASN A 78 -5.82 -30.14 -0.41
N LEU A 79 -5.69 -29.59 0.79
CA LEU A 79 -4.45 -29.54 1.56
C LEU A 79 -4.60 -30.39 2.83
N SER A 80 -3.49 -30.91 3.33
CA SER A 80 -3.35 -31.47 4.68
C SER A 80 -2.57 -30.50 5.58
N GLU A 81 -2.68 -30.62 6.89
CA GLU A 81 -1.82 -29.82 7.79
C GLU A 81 -0.33 -30.15 7.59
N ASN A 82 -0.01 -31.40 7.24
CA ASN A 82 1.34 -31.82 6.87
C ASN A 82 1.90 -31.09 5.65
N ASP A 83 1.05 -30.65 4.70
CA ASP A 83 1.50 -29.81 3.60
C ASP A 83 2.05 -28.48 4.10
N PHE A 84 1.41 -27.86 5.09
CA PHE A 84 1.89 -26.63 5.70
C PHE A 84 3.16 -26.89 6.53
N ILE A 85 3.13 -27.88 7.43
CA ILE A 85 4.24 -28.24 8.32
C ILE A 85 5.52 -28.55 7.52
N SER A 86 5.40 -29.21 6.36
CA SER A 86 6.56 -29.58 5.55
C SER A 86 7.12 -28.44 4.70
N ASN A 87 6.37 -27.37 4.49
CA ASN A 87 6.74 -26.28 3.57
C ASN A 87 6.91 -24.92 4.24
N ILE A 88 6.44 -24.75 5.48
CA ILE A 88 6.58 -23.52 6.26
C ILE A 88 7.62 -23.75 7.36
N PRO A 89 8.71 -22.97 7.40
CA PRO A 89 9.74 -23.14 8.43
C PRO A 89 9.21 -22.75 9.82
N THR A 90 9.87 -23.24 10.86
CA THR A 90 9.71 -22.68 12.20
C THR A 90 10.47 -21.37 12.35
N ASN A 91 9.97 -20.46 13.18
CA ASN A 91 10.64 -19.21 13.50
C ASN A 91 10.19 -18.65 14.85
N GLU A 92 11.07 -17.97 15.57
CA GLU A 92 10.68 -17.24 16.77
C GLU A 92 9.70 -16.09 16.45
N ASP A 93 9.79 -15.49 15.27
CA ASP A 93 8.85 -14.48 14.82
C ASP A 93 7.70 -15.13 14.03
N PRO A 94 6.45 -15.10 14.53
CA PRO A 94 5.31 -15.76 13.88
C PRO A 94 4.97 -15.19 12.50
N HIS A 95 5.42 -13.96 12.17
CA HIS A 95 5.32 -13.41 10.81
C HIS A 95 6.29 -14.05 9.82
N LEU A 96 7.26 -14.84 10.28
CA LEU A 96 8.28 -15.48 9.45
C LEU A 96 8.16 -17.01 9.37
N GLY A 97 7.37 -17.62 10.26
CA GLY A 97 7.22 -19.07 10.33
C GLY A 97 6.48 -19.50 11.59
N PHE A 98 6.34 -20.81 11.78
CA PHE A 98 5.65 -21.35 12.95
C PHE A 98 6.48 -21.20 14.23
N ARG A 99 5.90 -20.58 15.27
CA ARG A 99 6.58 -20.34 16.55
C ARG A 99 6.42 -21.52 17.51
N GLY A 100 7.53 -22.22 17.73
CA GLY A 100 7.67 -23.30 18.71
C GLY A 100 7.26 -24.68 18.19
N TYR A 101 6.80 -25.56 19.09
CA TYR A 101 6.45 -26.94 18.79
C TYR A 101 4.93 -27.09 18.62
N ILE A 102 4.48 -27.61 17.47
CA ILE A 102 3.06 -27.66 17.07
C ILE A 102 2.16 -28.51 17.98
N ASP A 103 2.73 -29.50 18.67
CA ASP A 103 2.04 -30.30 19.70
C ASP A 103 2.43 -29.88 21.13
N GLY A 104 2.84 -28.62 21.30
CA GLY A 104 3.08 -28.02 22.61
C GLY A 104 1.79 -27.70 23.36
N ASP A 105 1.94 -27.23 24.61
CA ASP A 105 0.81 -26.84 25.45
C ASP A 105 0.08 -25.62 24.86
N TRP A 106 -1.24 -25.74 24.75
CA TRP A 106 -2.10 -24.64 24.29
C TRP A 106 -2.25 -23.53 25.33
N GLY A 107 -2.37 -22.29 24.85
CA GLY A 107 -2.55 -21.10 25.68
C GLY A 107 -1.26 -20.35 26.03
N GLY A 108 -0.10 -20.98 25.81
CA GLY A 108 1.22 -20.37 26.01
C GLY A 108 1.67 -19.46 24.86
N THR A 109 2.90 -18.96 24.96
CA THR A 109 3.54 -18.09 23.95
C THR A 109 4.94 -18.58 23.55
N SER A 110 5.38 -19.72 24.11
CA SER A 110 6.64 -20.40 23.73
C SER A 110 6.43 -21.28 22.51
N SER A 111 5.54 -22.26 22.63
CA SER A 111 4.82 -22.84 21.49
C SER A 111 3.54 -22.04 21.33
N TYR A 112 3.33 -21.49 20.15
CA TYR A 112 2.36 -20.43 19.95
C TYR A 112 1.49 -20.70 18.73
N GLY A 113 2.07 -20.57 17.54
CA GLY A 113 1.31 -20.51 16.30
C GLY A 113 2.07 -19.75 15.22
N ILE A 114 1.34 -19.28 14.22
CA ILE A 114 1.87 -18.63 13.02
C ILE A 114 0.92 -17.52 12.54
N TYR A 115 1.48 -16.48 11.93
CA TYR A 115 0.69 -15.39 11.36
C TYR A 115 0.44 -15.55 9.87
N ALA A 116 -0.26 -14.57 9.30
CA ALA A 116 -0.85 -14.71 7.97
C ALA A 116 0.18 -14.84 6.84
N GLU A 117 1.33 -14.16 6.94
CA GLU A 117 2.23 -14.02 5.80
C GLU A 117 2.90 -15.32 5.33
N PRO A 118 3.45 -16.18 6.21
CA PRO A 118 3.99 -17.47 5.79
C PRO A 118 2.93 -18.38 5.14
N ILE A 119 1.70 -18.35 5.66
CA ILE A 119 0.57 -19.10 5.10
C ILE A 119 0.23 -18.54 3.72
N ALA A 120 0.12 -17.22 3.57
CA ALA A 120 -0.16 -16.57 2.30
C ALA A 120 0.86 -16.95 1.21
N LEU A 121 2.15 -16.89 1.55
CA LEU A 121 3.24 -17.27 0.64
C LEU A 121 3.15 -18.74 0.24
N PHE A 122 2.83 -19.63 1.18
CA PHE A 122 2.63 -21.04 0.87
C PHE A 122 1.41 -21.27 -0.03
N LEU A 123 0.26 -20.66 0.27
CA LEU A 123 -0.96 -20.78 -0.54
C LEU A 123 -0.76 -20.27 -1.98
N ALA A 124 0.09 -19.26 -2.18
CA ALA A 124 0.49 -18.80 -3.51
C ALA A 124 1.13 -19.91 -4.36
N THR A 125 1.94 -20.78 -3.74
CA THR A 125 2.52 -21.95 -4.43
C THR A 125 1.48 -22.99 -4.86
N ARG A 126 0.25 -22.90 -4.33
CA ARG A 126 -0.87 -23.81 -4.60
C ARG A 126 -1.92 -23.20 -5.54
N GLY A 127 -1.61 -22.07 -6.18
CA GLY A 127 -2.51 -21.42 -7.14
C GLY A 127 -3.60 -20.57 -6.48
N LEU A 128 -3.43 -20.22 -5.20
CA LEU A 128 -4.31 -19.30 -4.49
C LEU A 128 -3.68 -17.91 -4.42
N GLN A 129 -4.51 -16.89 -4.39
CA GLN A 129 -4.16 -15.54 -4.07
C GLN A 129 -4.74 -15.19 -2.69
N THR A 130 -4.05 -14.31 -1.98
CA THR A 130 -4.51 -13.82 -0.69
C THR A 130 -4.52 -12.30 -0.64
N LYS A 131 -5.35 -11.77 0.25
CA LYS A 131 -5.28 -10.37 0.65
C LYS A 131 -5.15 -10.28 2.14
N LEU A 132 -4.08 -9.62 2.60
CA LEU A 132 -3.97 -9.27 4.01
C LEU A 132 -4.78 -8.01 4.27
N LEU A 133 -5.69 -8.15 5.23
CA LEU A 133 -6.69 -7.17 5.63
C LEU A 133 -6.32 -6.65 7.02
N TRP A 134 -6.64 -5.38 7.25
CA TRP A 134 -6.28 -4.66 8.47
C TRP A 134 -7.27 -3.55 8.82
N ASP A 135 -8.09 -3.10 7.86
CA ASP A 135 -9.03 -1.97 7.98
C ASP A 135 -10.40 -2.42 8.53
N GLY A 136 -10.37 -3.30 9.53
CA GLY A 136 -11.56 -3.70 10.30
C GLY A 136 -12.62 -4.49 9.53
N VAL A 137 -13.82 -4.51 10.09
CA VAL A 137 -14.92 -5.43 9.70
C VAL A 137 -15.39 -5.21 8.26
N GLU A 138 -15.32 -3.99 7.74
CA GLU A 138 -15.84 -3.70 6.39
C GLU A 138 -15.05 -4.42 5.29
N GLN A 139 -13.73 -4.58 5.45
CA GLN A 139 -12.94 -5.41 4.53
C GLN A 139 -13.31 -6.90 4.62
N VAL A 140 -13.58 -7.40 5.83
CA VAL A 140 -14.02 -8.79 6.04
C VAL A 140 -15.37 -9.01 5.35
N LYS A 141 -16.35 -8.11 5.56
CA LYS A 141 -17.66 -8.16 4.90
C LYS A 141 -17.53 -8.11 3.38
N GLN A 142 -16.69 -7.21 2.86
CA GLN A 142 -16.47 -7.09 1.42
C GLN A 142 -15.98 -8.41 0.82
N GLU A 143 -14.96 -9.04 1.40
CA GLU A 143 -14.40 -10.28 0.88
C GLU A 143 -15.41 -11.46 1.01
N VAL A 144 -16.16 -11.54 2.11
CA VAL A 144 -17.21 -12.55 2.28
C VAL A 144 -18.37 -12.34 1.29
N ALA A 145 -18.77 -11.10 1.02
CA ALA A 145 -19.80 -10.78 0.02
C ALA A 145 -19.35 -11.15 -1.41
N LEU A 146 -18.03 -11.15 -1.66
CA LEU A 146 -17.42 -11.67 -2.89
C LEU A 146 -17.30 -13.22 -2.91
N GLY A 147 -17.81 -13.90 -1.89
CA GLY A 147 -17.73 -15.35 -1.74
C GLY A 147 -16.35 -15.87 -1.32
N ARG A 148 -15.49 -14.99 -0.78
CA ARG A 148 -14.11 -15.33 -0.42
C ARG A 148 -13.99 -15.56 1.08
N PRO A 149 -13.60 -16.77 1.53
CA PRO A 149 -13.40 -17.03 2.95
C PRO A 149 -12.26 -16.16 3.51
N VAL A 150 -12.40 -15.75 4.78
CA VAL A 150 -11.45 -14.87 5.46
C VAL A 150 -10.93 -15.53 6.72
N LEU A 151 -9.63 -15.82 6.78
CA LEU A 151 -8.98 -16.26 8.01
C LEU A 151 -8.84 -15.07 8.96
N VAL A 152 -9.03 -15.33 10.26
CA VAL A 152 -8.96 -14.33 11.33
C VAL A 152 -8.23 -14.90 12.53
N TRP A 153 -7.46 -14.06 13.22
CA TRP A 153 -6.72 -14.41 14.44
C TRP A 153 -7.40 -13.77 15.66
N VAL A 154 -7.82 -14.61 16.61
CA VAL A 154 -8.62 -14.22 17.77
C VAL A 154 -8.09 -14.90 19.04
N VAL A 155 -8.69 -14.60 20.18
CA VAL A 155 -8.46 -15.34 21.42
C VAL A 155 -9.34 -16.59 21.41
N GLY A 156 -8.77 -17.75 21.80
CA GLY A 156 -9.48 -19.00 21.99
C GLY A 156 -10.75 -18.84 22.81
N GLY A 157 -11.86 -19.39 22.30
CA GLY A 157 -13.18 -19.27 22.90
C GLY A 157 -13.73 -17.83 22.97
N MET A 158 -13.16 -16.89 22.20
CA MET A 158 -13.48 -15.45 22.23
C MET A 158 -13.29 -14.79 23.61
N GLY A 159 -12.37 -15.36 24.40
CA GLY A 159 -12.04 -14.88 25.74
C GLY A 159 -11.39 -13.49 25.77
N TYR A 160 -11.05 -13.06 26.97
CA TYR A 160 -10.23 -11.87 27.20
C TYR A 160 -8.76 -12.26 27.21
N SER A 161 -7.91 -11.42 26.64
CA SER A 161 -6.46 -11.55 26.71
C SER A 161 -5.81 -10.17 26.84
N THR A 162 -4.54 -10.14 27.21
CA THR A 162 -3.74 -8.91 27.30
C THR A 162 -2.62 -9.00 26.27
N PRO A 163 -2.71 -8.25 25.15
CA PRO A 163 -1.65 -8.20 24.16
C PRO A 163 -0.37 -7.60 24.76
N PHE A 164 0.78 -8.10 24.33
CA PHE A 164 2.09 -7.57 24.71
C PHE A 164 3.05 -7.60 23.53
N GLU A 165 4.01 -6.69 23.51
CA GLU A 165 5.08 -6.74 22.51
C GLU A 165 6.12 -7.79 22.89
N ALA A 166 6.38 -8.71 21.96
CA ALA A 166 7.51 -9.62 21.99
C ALA A 166 8.57 -9.17 20.99
N SER A 167 9.79 -9.71 21.09
CA SER A 167 10.80 -9.50 20.07
C SER A 167 11.68 -10.73 19.85
N ALA A 168 12.14 -10.90 18.62
CA ALA A 168 13.09 -11.94 18.23
C ALA A 168 14.02 -11.38 17.15
N ASN A 169 15.33 -11.65 17.17
CA ASN A 169 16.27 -11.20 16.12
C ASN A 169 16.18 -9.69 15.78
N GLY A 170 16.03 -8.84 16.81
CA GLY A 170 15.93 -7.37 16.64
C GLY A 170 14.59 -6.88 16.12
N ASN A 171 13.57 -7.73 16.12
CA ASN A 171 12.28 -7.47 15.51
C ASN A 171 11.14 -7.56 16.54
N SER A 172 10.32 -6.51 16.71
CA SER A 172 9.17 -6.49 17.64
C SER A 172 7.82 -6.81 16.99
N PHE A 173 7.00 -7.65 17.62
CA PHE A 173 5.67 -8.04 17.14
C PHE A 173 4.71 -8.21 18.32
N LEU A 174 3.42 -8.04 18.05
CA LEU A 174 2.39 -8.21 19.07
C LEU A 174 2.13 -9.70 19.29
N MET A 175 1.90 -10.11 20.53
CA MET A 175 1.50 -11.47 20.90
C MET A 175 0.41 -11.40 21.97
N MET A 176 -0.31 -12.50 22.13
CA MET A 176 -1.27 -12.68 23.22
C MET A 176 -1.34 -14.15 23.62
N SER A 177 -1.71 -14.43 24.86
CA SER A 177 -2.00 -15.81 25.28
C SER A 177 -3.32 -16.30 24.67
N TYR A 178 -3.42 -17.62 24.49
CA TYR A 178 -4.56 -18.30 23.88
C TYR A 178 -4.89 -17.76 22.49
N GLU A 179 -3.88 -17.55 21.64
CA GLU A 179 -4.16 -17.30 20.23
C GLU A 179 -4.90 -18.50 19.61
N HIS A 180 -5.78 -18.19 18.67
CA HIS A 180 -6.57 -19.12 17.88
C HIS A 180 -6.90 -18.50 16.53
N ALA A 181 -7.02 -19.32 15.49
CA ALA A 181 -7.45 -18.87 14.16
C ALA A 181 -8.65 -19.64 13.65
N MET A 182 -9.51 -18.94 12.91
CA MET A 182 -10.73 -19.50 12.32
C MET A 182 -10.97 -18.93 10.93
N THR A 183 -11.92 -19.53 10.20
CA THR A 183 -12.34 -19.01 8.88
C THR A 183 -13.73 -18.40 8.95
N VAL A 184 -13.82 -17.08 8.77
CA VAL A 184 -15.09 -16.39 8.55
C VAL A 184 -15.62 -16.77 7.16
N TYR A 185 -16.90 -17.14 7.13
CA TYR A 185 -17.58 -17.54 5.90
C TYR A 185 -18.96 -16.90 5.73
N GLY A 186 -19.41 -16.11 6.70
CA GLY A 186 -20.66 -15.40 6.60
C GLY A 186 -20.77 -14.30 7.64
N TYR A 187 -21.70 -13.38 7.41
CA TYR A 187 -22.08 -12.36 8.36
C TYR A 187 -23.53 -11.95 8.19
N ASP A 188 -24.07 -11.31 9.22
CA ASP A 188 -25.33 -10.58 9.17
C ASP A 188 -25.26 -9.30 10.02
N GLU A 189 -26.40 -8.66 10.26
CA GLU A 189 -26.50 -7.43 11.03
C GLU A 189 -25.99 -7.57 12.48
N ASN A 190 -26.04 -8.77 13.05
CA ASN A 190 -25.77 -9.02 14.46
C ASN A 190 -24.39 -9.63 14.71
N GLY A 191 -23.80 -10.30 13.71
CA GLY A 191 -22.56 -11.01 13.94
C GLY A 191 -21.98 -11.74 12.74
N VAL A 192 -21.10 -12.67 13.06
CA VAL A 192 -20.23 -13.37 12.11
C VAL A 192 -20.36 -14.89 12.28
N TYR A 193 -20.39 -15.59 11.16
CA TYR A 193 -20.38 -17.04 11.07
C TYR A 193 -18.95 -17.51 10.77
N VAL A 194 -18.44 -18.43 11.59
CA VAL A 194 -17.06 -18.94 11.48
C VAL A 194 -17.04 -20.47 11.41
N ALA A 195 -16.08 -20.99 10.65
CA ALA A 195 -15.68 -22.39 10.67
C ALA A 195 -14.49 -22.47 11.65
N ASP A 196 -14.70 -23.12 12.79
CA ASP A 196 -13.76 -23.22 13.90
C ASP A 196 -12.96 -24.54 13.84
N PRO A 197 -11.63 -24.47 13.69
CA PRO A 197 -10.75 -25.63 13.72
C PRO A 197 -10.72 -26.44 15.01
N GLY A 198 -11.03 -25.86 16.18
CA GLY A 198 -10.79 -26.52 17.47
C GLY A 198 -11.40 -27.92 17.56
N PHE A 199 -12.67 -28.03 17.14
CA PHE A 199 -13.37 -29.32 17.00
C PHE A 199 -13.94 -29.55 15.60
N GLY A 200 -13.64 -28.66 14.64
CA GLY A 200 -14.20 -28.72 13.30
C GLY A 200 -15.68 -28.36 13.26
N THR A 201 -16.06 -27.28 13.96
CA THR A 201 -17.46 -26.86 14.16
C THR A 201 -17.77 -25.57 13.42
N TYR A 202 -19.06 -25.30 13.22
CA TYR A 202 -19.49 -23.95 12.82
C TYR A 202 -20.02 -23.22 14.02
N ASP A 203 -19.54 -22.00 14.20
CA ASP A 203 -19.88 -21.16 15.33
C ASP A 203 -20.38 -19.79 14.86
N TYR A 204 -21.04 -19.08 15.76
CA TYR A 204 -21.59 -17.75 15.51
C TYR A 204 -21.33 -16.84 16.70
N TYR A 205 -20.83 -15.63 16.42
CA TYR A 205 -20.46 -14.65 17.44
C TYR A 205 -21.05 -13.28 17.11
N SER A 206 -21.49 -12.55 18.13
CA SER A 206 -21.89 -11.16 17.96
C SER A 206 -20.70 -10.29 17.56
N TRP A 207 -20.96 -9.21 16.81
CA TRP A 207 -19.91 -8.27 16.39
C TRP A 207 -19.06 -7.77 17.56
N ALA A 208 -19.70 -7.35 18.66
CA ALA A 208 -19.01 -6.88 19.85
C ALA A 208 -18.05 -7.92 20.48
N THR A 209 -18.40 -9.21 20.41
CA THR A 209 -17.54 -10.29 20.92
C THR A 209 -16.38 -10.55 19.96
N PHE A 210 -16.70 -10.63 18.67
CA PHE A 210 -15.72 -10.88 17.61
C PHE A 210 -14.68 -9.76 17.53
N GLU A 211 -15.11 -8.50 17.38
CA GLU A 211 -14.23 -7.34 17.21
C GLU A 211 -13.32 -7.13 18.42
N ARG A 212 -13.82 -7.36 19.65
CA ARG A 212 -12.98 -7.33 20.85
C ARG A 212 -11.84 -8.33 20.76
N SER A 213 -12.17 -9.58 20.44
CA SER A 213 -11.19 -10.67 20.44
C SER A 213 -10.19 -10.54 19.29
N TRP A 214 -10.68 -10.20 18.10
CA TRP A 214 -9.89 -9.97 16.89
C TRP A 214 -8.98 -8.73 16.99
N GLY A 215 -9.47 -7.68 17.64
CA GLY A 215 -8.71 -6.43 17.84
C GLY A 215 -7.45 -6.59 18.68
N TYR A 216 -7.34 -7.63 19.51
CA TYR A 216 -6.16 -7.89 20.32
C TYR A 216 -4.90 -8.20 19.50
N LEU A 217 -5.03 -8.70 18.26
CA LEU A 217 -3.93 -8.86 17.31
C LEU A 217 -4.00 -7.86 16.15
N GLY A 218 -4.55 -6.67 16.42
CA GLY A 218 -4.56 -5.57 15.44
C GLY A 218 -5.44 -5.85 14.23
N ASN A 219 -6.53 -6.61 14.40
CA ASN A 219 -7.46 -6.96 13.32
C ASN A 219 -6.79 -7.73 12.16
N MET A 220 -5.82 -8.60 12.45
CA MET A 220 -5.16 -9.42 11.44
C MET A 220 -6.16 -10.35 10.77
N ALA A 221 -6.31 -10.21 9.45
CA ALA A 221 -7.15 -11.11 8.66
C ALA A 221 -6.57 -11.35 7.27
N MET A 222 -6.97 -12.46 6.65
CA MET A 222 -6.50 -12.85 5.34
C MET A 222 -7.61 -13.48 4.50
N SER A 223 -8.02 -12.85 3.41
CA SER A 223 -8.92 -13.50 2.44
C SER A 223 -8.15 -14.45 1.53
N VAL A 224 -8.81 -15.53 1.09
CA VAL A 224 -8.22 -16.59 0.25
C VAL A 224 -9.13 -16.86 -0.95
N TYR A 225 -8.58 -16.77 -2.16
CA TYR A 225 -9.33 -16.94 -3.40
C TYR A 225 -8.44 -17.44 -4.55
N PRO A 226 -8.98 -17.94 -5.67
CA PRO A 226 -8.16 -18.48 -6.76
C PRO A 226 -7.30 -17.39 -7.41
N ALA A 227 -6.06 -17.71 -7.74
CA ALA A 227 -5.22 -16.83 -8.54
C ALA A 227 -5.84 -16.62 -9.94
N GLY A 228 -5.63 -15.43 -10.51
CA GLY A 228 -6.18 -15.07 -11.83
C GLY A 228 -7.66 -14.67 -11.82
N THR A 229 -8.30 -14.64 -10.65
CA THR A 229 -9.60 -13.97 -10.50
C THR A 229 -9.41 -12.51 -10.88
N THR A 230 -10.18 -12.02 -11.86
CA THR A 230 -10.13 -10.60 -12.24
C THR A 230 -10.71 -9.79 -11.07
N PRO A 231 -9.92 -8.93 -10.41
CA PRO A 231 -10.44 -8.10 -9.33
C PRO A 231 -11.53 -7.19 -9.86
N ASP A 232 -12.59 -6.99 -9.09
CA ASP A 232 -13.54 -5.92 -9.41
C ASP A 232 -12.78 -4.59 -9.35
N PRO A 233 -12.87 -3.70 -10.36
CA PRO A 233 -12.23 -2.39 -10.31
C PRO A 233 -12.60 -1.54 -9.09
N ALA A 234 -13.76 -1.80 -8.46
CA ALA A 234 -14.20 -1.15 -7.22
C ALA A 234 -13.65 -1.83 -5.94
N GLU A 235 -13.01 -2.99 -6.07
CA GLU A 235 -12.44 -3.76 -4.98
C GLU A 235 -11.24 -3.02 -4.37
N LYS A 236 -11.25 -2.83 -3.06
CA LYS A 236 -10.06 -2.28 -2.37
C LYS A 236 -8.94 -3.32 -2.44
N PRO A 237 -7.73 -2.97 -2.89
CA PRO A 237 -6.62 -3.92 -2.88
C PRO A 237 -6.23 -4.26 -1.44
N GLY A 238 -5.73 -5.47 -1.23
CA GLY A 238 -5.13 -5.88 0.05
C GLY A 238 -3.65 -5.52 0.10
N ILE A 239 -3.02 -5.73 1.25
CA ILE A 239 -1.56 -5.59 1.36
C ILE A 239 -0.91 -6.90 0.91
N ALA A 240 0.10 -6.82 0.03
CA ALA A 240 0.83 -8.01 -0.37
C ALA A 240 1.59 -8.61 0.84
N PRO A 241 1.66 -9.95 0.98
CA PRO A 241 2.28 -10.60 2.13
C PRO A 241 3.67 -10.06 2.45
N GLN A 242 4.48 -9.83 1.41
CA GLN A 242 5.85 -9.33 1.51
C GLN A 242 5.95 -7.94 2.14
N PHE A 243 4.90 -7.12 2.12
CA PHE A 243 4.92 -5.76 2.64
C PHE A 243 4.19 -5.61 3.98
N TYR A 244 3.31 -6.53 4.34
CA TYR A 244 2.38 -6.35 5.45
C TYR A 244 3.07 -6.06 6.78
N ARG A 245 4.05 -6.90 7.14
CA ARG A 245 4.84 -6.69 8.35
C ARG A 245 5.59 -5.35 8.37
N TYR A 246 6.20 -4.98 7.25
CA TYR A 246 6.88 -3.69 7.13
C TYR A 246 5.88 -2.54 7.31
N TRP A 247 4.73 -2.64 6.64
CA TRP A 247 3.66 -1.66 6.73
C TRP A 247 3.22 -1.49 8.19
N LEU A 248 2.91 -2.57 8.91
CA LEU A 248 2.51 -2.53 10.32
C LEU A 248 3.54 -1.81 11.20
N ARG A 249 4.83 -2.15 11.04
CA ARG A 249 5.90 -1.61 11.91
C ARG A 249 6.28 -0.16 11.64
N ASN A 250 6.03 0.33 10.43
CA ASN A 250 6.49 1.65 10.01
C ASN A 250 5.31 2.63 9.97
N ASN A 251 4.42 2.57 10.96
CA ASN A 251 3.20 3.41 11.03
C ASN A 251 2.46 3.41 9.70
N GLY A 252 2.16 2.22 9.17
CA GLY A 252 1.76 2.01 7.78
C GLY A 252 0.67 2.94 7.30
N LEU A 253 -0.39 3.16 8.08
CA LEU A 253 -1.46 4.08 7.70
C LEU A 253 -0.97 5.54 7.58
N GLU A 254 -0.17 6.01 8.53
CA GLU A 254 0.33 7.38 8.56
C GLU A 254 1.40 7.64 7.49
N LEU A 255 2.36 6.72 7.32
CA LEU A 255 3.55 6.94 6.48
C LEU A 255 3.45 6.30 5.09
N THR A 256 2.60 5.30 4.92
CA THR A 256 2.42 4.56 3.66
C THR A 256 1.03 4.74 3.08
N GLY A 257 -0.02 4.78 3.93
CA GLY A 257 -1.42 4.86 3.55
C GLY A 257 -2.05 3.52 3.21
N GLN A 258 -3.30 3.55 2.74
CA GLN A 258 -3.99 2.37 2.24
C GLN A 258 -3.36 1.89 0.92
N PRO A 259 -3.35 0.58 0.61
CA PRO A 259 -2.98 0.12 -0.72
C PRO A 259 -3.97 0.68 -1.76
N ILE A 260 -3.46 1.09 -2.91
CA ILE A 260 -4.28 1.69 -4.00
C ILE A 260 -4.14 0.90 -5.31
N ALA A 261 -3.20 -0.06 -5.37
CA ALA A 261 -3.09 -1.01 -6.46
C ALA A 261 -2.66 -2.40 -5.95
N PRO A 262 -3.00 -3.48 -6.70
CA PRO A 262 -2.38 -4.78 -6.50
C PRO A 262 -0.85 -4.72 -6.62
N ALA A 263 -0.15 -5.61 -5.92
CA ALA A 263 1.28 -5.76 -6.11
C ALA A 263 1.59 -6.40 -7.48
N TYR A 264 2.71 -6.00 -8.07
CA TYR A 264 3.21 -6.57 -9.32
C TYR A 264 4.70 -6.84 -9.22
N THR A 265 5.17 -7.78 -10.05
CA THR A 265 6.58 -8.17 -10.10
C THR A 265 7.20 -7.69 -11.39
N GLU A 266 8.33 -7.01 -11.30
CA GLU A 266 9.15 -6.58 -12.44
C GLU A 266 10.63 -6.71 -12.06
N ASN A 267 11.47 -7.30 -12.92
CA ASN A 267 12.92 -7.41 -12.72
C ASN A 267 13.34 -7.94 -11.34
N SER A 268 12.73 -9.05 -10.90
CA SER A 268 12.97 -9.67 -9.57
C SER A 268 12.61 -8.79 -8.37
N LYS A 269 11.85 -7.70 -8.58
CA LYS A 269 11.31 -6.85 -7.53
C LYS A 269 9.80 -6.89 -7.53
N ILE A 270 9.24 -6.93 -6.33
CA ILE A 270 7.82 -6.74 -6.08
C ILE A 270 7.62 -5.27 -5.76
N TYR A 271 6.57 -4.68 -6.32
CA TYR A 271 6.17 -3.30 -6.11
C TYR A 271 4.71 -3.27 -5.67
N GLN A 272 4.38 -2.40 -4.73
CA GLN A 272 2.98 -2.07 -4.43
C GLN A 272 2.83 -0.57 -4.17
N TYR A 273 1.81 0.02 -4.80
CA TYR A 273 1.43 1.41 -4.57
C TYR A 273 0.42 1.50 -3.43
N PHE A 274 0.66 2.49 -2.58
CA PHE A 274 -0.19 2.93 -1.48
C PHE A 274 -0.41 4.44 -1.64
N GLU A 275 -1.40 5.00 -0.97
CA GLU A 275 -1.78 6.43 -1.10
C GLU A 275 -0.56 7.37 -1.03
N ARG A 276 0.38 7.13 -0.09
CA ARG A 276 1.52 8.03 0.20
C ARG A 276 2.88 7.50 -0.26
N ALA A 277 2.96 6.25 -0.71
CA ALA A 277 4.24 5.60 -0.99
C ALA A 277 4.14 4.48 -2.02
N ARG A 278 5.29 4.11 -2.60
CA ARG A 278 5.48 2.82 -3.24
C ARG A 278 6.42 2.00 -2.38
N LEU A 279 6.05 0.77 -2.02
CA LEU A 279 6.94 -0.17 -1.37
C LEU A 279 7.56 -1.09 -2.42
N GLU A 280 8.84 -1.40 -2.23
CA GLU A 280 9.65 -2.18 -3.15
C GLU A 280 10.39 -3.28 -2.39
N TYR A 281 10.31 -4.51 -2.86
CA TYR A 281 10.99 -5.66 -2.26
C TYR A 281 11.75 -6.44 -3.33
N ASP A 282 13.06 -6.61 -3.15
CA ASP A 282 13.88 -7.45 -4.01
C ASP A 282 13.77 -8.92 -3.57
N THR A 283 13.20 -9.74 -4.45
CA THR A 283 12.96 -11.17 -4.21
C THR A 283 14.23 -12.00 -4.12
N THR A 284 15.39 -11.43 -4.49
CA THR A 284 16.70 -12.08 -4.31
C THR A 284 17.25 -11.91 -2.88
N LEU A 285 16.66 -11.00 -2.10
CA LEU A 285 17.07 -10.70 -0.74
C LEU A 285 16.27 -11.54 0.26
N PRO A 286 16.84 -11.83 1.45
CA PRO A 286 16.15 -12.61 2.49
C PRO A 286 14.78 -12.03 2.83
N ASN A 287 13.89 -12.91 3.31
CA ASN A 287 12.49 -12.59 3.52
C ASN A 287 12.28 -11.25 4.26
N TYR A 288 11.49 -10.37 3.65
CA TYR A 288 11.03 -9.08 4.17
C TYR A 288 12.12 -8.00 4.40
N GLN A 289 13.38 -8.24 4.03
CA GLN A 289 14.43 -7.23 4.17
C GLN A 289 15.50 -7.29 3.08
N PRO A 290 15.95 -6.13 2.57
CA PRO A 290 15.40 -4.78 2.74
C PRO A 290 14.12 -4.55 1.91
N ILE A 291 13.08 -4.01 2.57
CA ILE A 291 11.95 -3.34 1.91
C ILE A 291 12.27 -1.85 1.82
N ALA A 292 12.19 -1.28 0.62
CA ALA A 292 12.48 0.12 0.37
C ALA A 292 11.20 0.91 0.09
N ARG A 293 11.21 2.19 0.46
CA ARG A 293 10.25 3.18 -0.05
C ARG A 293 10.80 3.75 -1.37
N GLY A 294 9.98 3.69 -2.41
CA GLY A 294 10.29 4.21 -3.74
C GLY A 294 10.45 5.73 -3.76
N LEU A 295 11.11 6.21 -4.81
CA LEU A 295 11.50 7.62 -4.98
C LEU A 295 10.35 8.47 -5.53
N LEU A 296 9.13 8.29 -5.00
CA LEU A 296 7.94 8.96 -5.55
C LEU A 296 8.05 10.49 -5.51
N GLY A 297 8.78 11.06 -4.55
CA GLY A 297 9.02 12.50 -4.53
C GLY A 297 9.87 12.95 -5.71
N GLN A 298 10.92 12.21 -6.09
CA GLN A 298 11.69 12.49 -7.29
C GLN A 298 10.86 12.27 -8.56
N GLU A 299 10.10 11.18 -8.64
CA GLU A 299 9.29 10.85 -9.82
C GLU A 299 8.21 11.90 -10.10
N VAL A 300 7.47 12.32 -9.08
CA VAL A 300 6.38 13.31 -9.22
C VAL A 300 6.93 14.71 -9.52
N THR A 301 8.14 15.04 -9.07
CA THR A 301 8.75 16.37 -9.26
C THR A 301 9.68 16.45 -10.47
N ALA A 302 9.92 15.35 -11.18
CA ALA A 302 10.71 15.33 -12.41
C ALA A 302 10.26 16.37 -13.47
N PRO A 303 8.96 16.62 -13.72
CA PRO A 303 8.53 17.66 -14.66
C PRO A 303 8.59 19.09 -14.08
N ARG A 304 8.91 19.25 -12.79
CA ARG A 304 8.84 20.53 -12.06
C ARG A 304 10.20 21.19 -11.83
N GLN A 305 11.27 20.62 -12.41
CA GLN A 305 12.65 21.06 -12.16
C GLN A 305 12.95 22.50 -12.59
N SER A 306 12.10 23.10 -13.44
CA SER A 306 12.21 24.52 -13.81
C SER A 306 11.59 25.49 -12.80
N GLU A 307 10.78 25.00 -11.85
CA GLU A 307 10.18 25.87 -10.83
C GLU A 307 11.25 26.28 -9.80
N PRO A 308 11.25 27.55 -9.33
CA PRO A 308 12.26 28.05 -8.40
C PRO A 308 12.45 27.21 -7.13
N ALA A 309 11.38 26.55 -6.66
CA ALA A 309 11.42 25.71 -5.48
C ALA A 309 12.33 24.47 -5.65
N PHE A 310 12.54 23.98 -6.87
CA PHE A 310 13.39 22.82 -7.16
C PHE A 310 14.79 23.21 -7.66
N HIS A 311 15.17 24.49 -7.52
CA HIS A 311 16.55 24.91 -7.74
C HIS A 311 17.34 24.86 -6.42
N PRO A 312 18.50 24.18 -6.40
CA PRO A 312 19.38 24.17 -5.24
C PRO A 312 19.74 25.58 -4.76
N LEU A 313 20.13 25.70 -3.49
CA LEU A 313 20.59 26.97 -2.94
C LEU A 313 21.97 27.31 -3.49
N SER A 314 22.14 28.56 -3.89
CA SER A 314 23.45 29.12 -4.22
C SER A 314 24.30 29.29 -2.95
N ALA A 315 25.63 29.39 -3.12
CA ALA A 315 26.55 29.64 -2.01
C ALA A 315 26.19 30.91 -1.20
N LEU A 316 25.71 31.96 -1.88
CA LEU A 316 25.30 33.20 -1.21
C LEU A 316 24.02 33.03 -0.39
N GLU A 317 23.08 32.23 -0.87
CA GLU A 317 21.87 31.90 -0.10
C GLU A 317 22.23 31.06 1.12
N ILE A 318 23.12 30.07 0.97
CA ILE A 318 23.59 29.22 2.08
C ILE A 318 24.21 30.07 3.19
N LEU A 319 25.01 31.09 2.85
CA LEU A 319 25.63 31.99 3.83
C LEU A 319 24.64 32.89 4.58
N LYS A 320 23.41 33.04 4.07
CA LYS A 320 22.36 33.88 4.68
C LYS A 320 21.37 33.09 5.53
N ILE A 321 21.45 31.76 5.51
CA ILE A 321 20.53 30.91 6.26
C ILE A 321 20.64 31.19 7.76
N THR A 322 19.50 31.44 8.39
CA THR A 322 19.41 31.52 9.84
C THR A 322 18.93 30.18 10.43
N PRO A 323 19.41 29.77 11.62
CA PRO A 323 18.94 28.54 12.27
C PRO A 323 17.42 28.51 12.57
N ASP A 324 16.77 29.68 12.64
CA ASP A 324 15.33 29.78 12.91
C ASP A 324 14.47 29.42 11.69
N GLU A 325 15.03 29.53 10.47
CA GLU A 325 14.33 29.23 9.21
C GLU A 325 14.64 27.81 8.71
N VAL A 326 15.83 27.30 9.04
CA VAL A 326 16.37 26.05 8.49
C VAL A 326 17.01 25.23 9.59
N ALA A 327 16.59 23.97 9.66
CA ALA A 327 17.19 22.99 10.55
C ALA A 327 18.56 22.49 10.07
N ARG A 328 18.68 22.18 8.78
CA ARG A 328 19.87 21.52 8.24
C ARG A 328 20.05 21.71 6.75
N TYR A 329 21.28 22.01 6.31
CA TYR A 329 21.68 21.96 4.90
C TYR A 329 22.22 20.59 4.52
N TYR A 330 21.86 20.11 3.32
CA TYR A 330 22.28 18.82 2.78
C TYR A 330 23.11 19.03 1.50
N PRO A 331 24.45 18.90 1.56
CA PRO A 331 25.33 19.09 0.40
C PRO A 331 25.04 18.13 -0.77
N ALA A 332 24.49 16.95 -0.49
CA ALA A 332 24.18 15.94 -1.50
C ALA A 332 23.15 16.43 -2.53
N THR A 333 22.21 17.29 -2.11
CA THR A 333 21.14 17.82 -2.97
C THR A 333 21.18 19.34 -3.11
N GLY A 334 21.94 20.03 -2.26
CA GLY A 334 22.00 21.49 -2.23
C GLY A 334 20.73 22.14 -1.66
N PHE A 335 19.89 21.37 -0.96
CA PHE A 335 18.68 21.86 -0.30
C PHE A 335 18.82 21.83 1.22
N VAL A 336 17.82 22.42 1.87
CA VAL A 336 17.71 22.51 3.32
C VAL A 336 16.48 21.78 3.81
N LEU A 337 16.51 21.24 5.01
CA LEU A 337 15.32 20.85 5.76
C LEU A 337 14.75 22.07 6.48
N ASP A 338 13.49 22.40 6.21
CA ASP A 338 12.78 23.47 6.90
C ASP A 338 12.71 23.20 8.41
N ALA A 339 12.96 24.22 9.24
CA ALA A 339 12.89 24.07 10.69
C ALA A 339 11.50 23.59 11.16
N GLY A 340 10.43 23.99 10.47
CA GLY A 340 9.06 23.55 10.78
C GLY A 340 8.78 22.07 10.46
N PHE A 341 9.65 21.42 9.69
CA PHE A 341 9.52 20.00 9.32
C PHE A 341 10.52 19.09 10.04
N GLU A 342 11.52 19.63 10.73
CA GLU A 342 12.58 18.83 11.35
C GLU A 342 12.05 17.85 12.39
N GLY A 343 11.17 18.31 13.29
CA GLY A 343 10.62 17.46 14.34
C GLY A 343 9.91 16.23 13.77
N PHE A 344 9.09 16.41 12.73
CA PHE A 344 8.42 15.30 12.06
C PHE A 344 9.42 14.40 11.30
N TRP A 345 10.36 15.00 10.57
CA TRP A 345 11.37 14.25 9.81
C TRP A 345 12.19 13.34 10.74
N GLN A 346 12.68 13.86 11.87
CA GLN A 346 13.45 13.09 12.84
C GLN A 346 12.60 12.01 13.52
N ALA A 347 11.38 12.35 13.97
CA ALA A 347 10.51 11.43 14.70
C ALA A 347 10.01 10.25 13.86
N LYS A 348 9.90 10.42 12.53
CA LYS A 348 9.31 9.43 11.62
C LYS A 348 10.33 8.67 10.75
N GLY A 349 11.61 8.67 11.16
CA GLY A 349 12.65 7.81 10.59
C GLY A 349 13.65 8.49 9.65
N GLY A 350 13.50 9.80 9.43
CA GLY A 350 14.48 10.65 8.77
C GLY A 350 14.93 10.16 7.39
N LEU A 351 16.25 10.10 7.19
CA LEU A 351 16.86 9.85 5.88
C LEU A 351 16.43 8.50 5.29
N THR A 352 16.30 7.48 6.12
CA THR A 352 15.92 6.12 5.69
C THR A 352 14.50 6.07 5.14
N VAL A 353 13.58 6.88 5.68
CA VAL A 353 12.16 6.86 5.29
C VAL A 353 11.84 7.89 4.21
N PHE A 354 12.39 9.09 4.33
CA PHE A 354 12.03 10.23 3.48
C PHE A 354 13.07 10.54 2.41
N GLY A 355 14.34 10.19 2.64
CA GLY A 355 15.45 10.63 1.80
C GLY A 355 15.84 12.09 2.05
N TYR A 356 16.68 12.60 1.15
CA TYR A 356 17.12 14.00 1.19
C TYR A 356 16.00 14.97 0.77
N PRO A 357 16.02 16.22 1.25
CA PRO A 357 15.19 17.27 0.67
C PRO A 357 15.61 17.50 -0.79
N ILE A 358 14.63 17.63 -1.67
CA ILE A 358 14.81 17.90 -3.12
C ILE A 358 14.11 19.18 -3.57
N SER A 359 13.52 19.91 -2.63
CA SER A 359 12.96 21.24 -2.87
C SER A 359 13.24 22.17 -1.68
N ARG A 360 13.19 23.46 -1.95
CA ARG A 360 12.91 24.49 -0.96
C ARG A 360 11.48 24.31 -0.45
N THR A 361 11.15 24.96 0.66
CA THR A 361 9.76 25.07 1.10
C THR A 361 9.03 26.12 0.27
N PHE A 362 7.79 25.83 -0.13
CA PHE A 362 6.92 26.75 -0.84
C PHE A 362 5.45 26.43 -0.55
N TYR A 363 4.52 27.21 -1.11
CA TYR A 363 3.09 26.97 -0.95
C TYR A 363 2.50 26.27 -2.17
N GLU A 364 1.76 25.20 -1.93
CA GLU A 364 1.02 24.45 -2.95
C GLU A 364 -0.37 24.15 -2.39
N ASN A 365 -1.44 24.55 -3.10
CA ASN A 365 -2.82 24.40 -2.65
C ASN A 365 -3.07 24.95 -1.22
N ASN A 366 -2.51 26.12 -0.91
CA ASN A 366 -2.55 26.78 0.41
C ASN A 366 -1.84 26.03 1.55
N LEU A 367 -1.15 24.92 1.27
CA LEU A 367 -0.33 24.21 2.23
C LEU A 367 1.13 24.62 2.07
N LYS A 368 1.83 24.86 3.19
CA LYS A 368 3.30 24.94 3.18
C LYS A 368 3.81 23.52 2.94
N VAL A 369 4.57 23.31 1.87
CA VAL A 369 5.05 21.99 1.46
C VAL A 369 6.55 21.93 1.24
N GLN A 370 7.13 20.75 1.46
CA GLN A 370 8.50 20.44 1.06
C GLN A 370 8.58 19.02 0.51
N TYR A 371 9.27 18.87 -0.62
CA TYR A 371 9.52 17.58 -1.24
C TYR A 371 10.86 16.99 -0.78
N PHE A 372 10.80 15.70 -0.50
CA PHE A 372 11.93 14.83 -0.24
C PHE A 372 11.98 13.75 -1.32
N GLU A 373 13.06 12.98 -1.39
CA GLU A 373 13.19 11.95 -2.43
C GLU A 373 12.02 10.94 -2.45
N ARG A 374 11.44 10.63 -1.28
CA ARG A 374 10.43 9.57 -1.09
C ARG A 374 9.10 10.06 -0.50
N ALA A 375 8.93 11.37 -0.32
CA ALA A 375 7.74 11.93 0.32
C ALA A 375 7.55 13.42 0.01
N ARG A 376 6.32 13.91 0.17
CA ARG A 376 6.00 15.34 0.29
C ARG A 376 5.46 15.59 1.68
N PHE A 377 6.03 16.55 2.39
CA PHE A 377 5.49 17.01 3.66
C PHE A 377 4.54 18.17 3.42
N GLU A 378 3.44 18.18 4.14
CA GLU A 378 2.39 19.18 4.06
C GLU A 378 2.05 19.67 5.46
N LEU A 379 2.12 20.99 5.66
CA LEU A 379 1.73 21.60 6.93
C LEU A 379 0.25 21.97 6.89
N HIS A 380 -0.55 21.24 7.66
CA HIS A 380 -1.99 21.45 7.82
C HIS A 380 -2.26 22.29 9.06
N THR A 381 -2.95 23.41 8.91
CA THR A 381 -3.27 24.34 10.02
C THR A 381 -4.78 24.48 10.29
N GLU A 382 -5.60 23.73 9.56
CA GLU A 382 -7.07 23.86 9.57
C GLU A 382 -7.71 23.56 10.95
N THR A 383 -7.05 22.73 11.77
CA THR A 383 -7.53 22.32 13.09
C THR A 383 -7.01 23.21 14.24
N GLY A 384 -6.35 24.33 13.92
CA GLY A 384 -5.83 25.31 14.89
C GLY A 384 -4.41 25.00 15.39
N SER A 385 -4.00 23.74 15.41
CA SER A 385 -2.61 23.33 15.67
C SER A 385 -1.94 22.90 14.37
N PRO A 386 -0.74 23.40 14.02
CA PRO A 386 -0.02 22.93 12.84
C PRO A 386 0.33 21.44 12.96
N VAL A 387 -0.09 20.63 11.99
CA VAL A 387 0.21 19.20 11.88
C VAL A 387 0.91 18.93 10.56
N VAL A 388 2.00 18.18 10.59
CA VAL A 388 2.68 17.71 9.38
C VAL A 388 2.06 16.40 8.95
N MET A 389 1.61 16.32 7.70
CA MET A 389 1.13 15.10 7.06
C MET A 389 1.96 14.79 5.81
N LEU A 390 1.89 13.55 5.34
CA LEU A 390 2.45 13.18 4.04
C LEU A 390 1.41 13.33 2.94
N GLY A 391 1.83 13.94 1.84
CA GLY A 391 1.04 14.03 0.61
C GLY A 391 0.84 12.68 -0.06
N LEU A 392 -0.22 12.60 -0.88
CA LEU A 392 -0.69 11.38 -1.53
C LEU A 392 0.08 11.08 -2.83
N LEU A 393 1.42 10.99 -2.73
CA LEU A 393 2.28 10.84 -3.91
C LEU A 393 2.05 9.54 -4.70
N GLY A 394 1.53 8.49 -4.06
CA GLY A 394 1.14 7.28 -4.76
C GLY A 394 -0.09 7.50 -5.63
N ASP A 395 -1.10 8.18 -5.08
CA ASP A 395 -2.30 8.54 -5.85
C ASP A 395 -1.96 9.46 -7.01
N GLU A 396 -1.13 10.49 -6.79
CA GLU A 396 -0.69 11.41 -7.85
C GLU A 396 0.12 10.70 -8.94
N ARG A 397 0.90 9.68 -8.58
CA ARG A 397 1.68 8.92 -9.56
C ARG A 397 0.82 8.03 -10.45
N LEU A 398 -0.29 7.49 -9.93
CA LEU A 398 -1.22 6.66 -10.68
C LEU A 398 -2.32 7.46 -11.38
N ASN A 399 -2.74 8.58 -10.77
CA ASN A 399 -3.80 9.47 -11.22
C ASN A 399 -3.29 10.93 -11.19
N PRO A 400 -2.39 11.32 -12.12
CA PRO A 400 -1.77 12.64 -12.07
C PRO A 400 -2.81 13.76 -12.23
N PRO A 401 -2.84 14.77 -11.34
CA PRO A 401 -3.77 15.88 -11.47
C PRO A 401 -3.48 16.65 -12.77
N PRO A 402 -4.50 17.28 -13.39
CA PRO A 402 -4.27 18.13 -14.54
C PRO A 402 -3.29 19.23 -14.17
N PHE A 403 -2.21 19.36 -14.93
CA PHE A 403 -1.16 20.36 -14.71
C PHE A 403 -1.78 21.76 -14.64
N LYS A 404 -1.74 22.40 -13.48
CA LYS A 404 -2.07 23.81 -13.29
C LYS A 404 -0.77 24.54 -12.94
N PRO A 405 -0.19 25.35 -13.83
CA PRO A 405 0.92 26.22 -13.47
C PRO A 405 0.46 27.11 -12.30
N VAL A 406 1.14 27.02 -11.14
CA VAL A 406 0.92 27.95 -10.04
C VAL A 406 1.58 29.27 -10.44
N ILE A 407 0.77 30.28 -10.77
CA ILE A 407 1.24 31.66 -10.87
C ILE A 407 1.41 32.14 -9.42
N PRO A 408 2.60 32.62 -9.01
CA PRO A 408 2.78 33.19 -7.69
C PRO A 408 1.77 34.32 -7.47
N PRO A 409 1.21 34.50 -6.25
CA PRO A 409 0.46 35.73 -5.96
C PRO A 409 1.38 36.93 -6.23
N ASP A 410 0.87 37.92 -6.97
CA ASP A 410 1.60 39.15 -7.27
C ASP A 410 2.19 39.72 -5.98
N GLU A 411 3.51 39.86 -5.95
CA GLU A 411 4.21 40.59 -4.90
C GLU A 411 3.63 42.02 -4.90
N PRO A 412 3.11 42.53 -3.77
CA PRO A 412 2.61 43.90 -3.73
C PRO A 412 3.75 44.84 -4.14
N PRO A 413 3.49 45.85 -5.01
CA PRO A 413 4.55 46.70 -5.53
C PRO A 413 5.30 47.34 -4.37
N ALA A 414 6.64 47.25 -4.43
CA ALA A 414 7.54 47.85 -3.46
C ALA A 414 7.12 49.31 -3.21
N SER A 415 6.85 49.65 -1.96
CA SER A 415 6.59 51.02 -1.55
C SER A 415 7.78 51.88 -1.96
N GLN A 416 7.51 52.90 -2.80
CA GLN A 416 8.54 53.86 -3.18
C GLN A 416 9.10 54.54 -1.93
N PRO A 417 10.42 54.79 -1.85
CA PRO A 417 11.00 55.52 -0.75
C PRO A 417 10.42 56.95 -0.72
N PRO A 418 10.25 57.54 0.48
CA PRO A 418 9.71 58.88 0.61
C PRO A 418 10.63 59.88 -0.12
N THR A 419 10.07 60.59 -1.09
CA THR A 419 10.68 61.82 -1.62
C THR A 419 10.77 62.85 -0.48
N THR A 420 11.97 63.39 -0.34
CA THR A 420 12.42 64.41 0.63
C THR A 420 11.48 65.58 0.83
#